data_AF-A0A6L8FWQ0-F1
#
_entry.id   AF-A0A6L8FWQ0-F1
#
_cell.length_a   1.000
_cell.length_b   1.000
_cell.length_c   1.000
_cell.angle_alpha   90.00
_cell.angle_beta   90.00
_cell.angle_gamma   90.00
#
_symmetry.space_group_name_H-M   'P 1'
#
loop_
_entity.id
_entity.type
_entity.pdbx_description
1 polymer ?
#
loop_
_entity_poly.entity_id
_entity_poly.type
_entity_poly.pdbx_seq_one_letter_code
_entity_poly.pdbx_strand_id
1 'polypeptide(L)'
;MATPPPGQHSPPGIFIVTLDGPEQQQARLHDEPTALVAALESAAGWERGVADIRRVDRVRAAVADAGIVAQAGVMPGRNLRAIRLIIQGVGNANVAGMLKRLQWNGDPSLAVSALSDLTGLVKPQTGLSIDVTSQGVSPRLGLELFRPIEWHQTDRAGWKLLFDRLVEKEWCLPAKADGLAEWPGIEIFFGQDGVYKVRQTINHIKLVIDRGAVRVKGYAAVDVLRTAP
;
A
#
# COMPACT_ATOMS: atom_id res chain seq x y z
N MET A 1 -22.68 9.89 -1.90
CA MET A 1 -21.62 10.22 -2.88
C MET A 1 -22.19 9.89 -4.24
N ALA A 2 -22.48 10.89 -5.09
CA ALA A 2 -23.16 10.67 -6.36
C ALA A 2 -22.24 9.89 -7.31
N THR A 3 -22.78 8.87 -7.97
CA THR A 3 -22.10 8.10 -9.00
C THR A 3 -21.86 9.02 -10.20
N PRO A 4 -20.63 9.11 -10.76
CA PRO A 4 -20.39 9.90 -11.96
C PRO A 4 -21.24 9.40 -13.13
N PRO A 5 -21.65 10.29 -14.05
CA PRO A 5 -22.44 9.89 -15.21
C PRO A 5 -21.69 8.85 -16.06
N PRO A 6 -22.40 7.91 -16.70
CA PRO A 6 -21.80 6.87 -17.52
C PRO A 6 -20.93 7.50 -18.63
N GLY A 7 -19.67 7.07 -18.71
CA GLY A 7 -18.68 7.55 -19.69
C GLY A 7 -17.63 8.53 -19.17
N GLN A 8 -17.80 9.11 -17.97
CA GLN A 8 -16.73 9.87 -17.32
C GLN A 8 -15.87 8.97 -16.42
N HIS A 9 -14.72 8.56 -16.93
CA HIS A 9 -13.72 7.86 -16.13
C HIS A 9 -12.99 8.89 -15.26
N SER A 10 -12.94 8.65 -13.95
CA SER A 10 -12.05 9.40 -13.07
C SER A 10 -10.60 9.19 -13.50
N PRO A 11 -9.76 10.25 -13.51
CA PRO A 11 -8.35 10.10 -13.84
C PRO A 11 -7.68 9.01 -12.98
N PRO A 12 -6.82 8.16 -13.56
CA PRO A 12 -6.17 7.09 -12.83
C PRO A 12 -5.24 7.63 -11.74
N GLY A 13 -4.95 6.78 -10.75
CA GLY A 13 -3.83 7.04 -9.85
C GLY A 13 -2.50 6.79 -10.57
N ILE A 14 -1.52 7.66 -10.33
CA ILE A 14 -0.19 7.59 -10.93
C ILE A 14 0.81 7.39 -9.80
N PHE A 15 1.64 6.36 -9.90
CA PHE A 15 2.67 6.05 -8.92
C PHE A 15 4.03 5.97 -9.62
N ILE A 16 5.01 6.60 -8.99
CA ILE A 16 6.43 6.40 -9.26
C ILE A 16 6.91 5.38 -8.24
N VAL A 17 7.51 4.30 -8.76
CA VAL A 17 8.02 3.17 -7.99
C VAL A 17 9.48 2.97 -8.39
N THR A 18 10.36 2.84 -7.41
CA THR A 18 11.73 2.36 -7.67
C THR A 18 11.68 0.84 -7.86
N LEU A 19 12.07 0.37 -9.05
CA LEU A 19 12.14 -1.06 -9.37
C LEU A 19 13.48 -1.70 -8.97
N ASP A 20 14.44 -0.88 -8.56
CA ASP A 20 15.79 -1.34 -8.19
C ASP A 20 15.76 -2.14 -6.89
N GLY A 21 16.55 -3.22 -6.85
CA GLY A 21 16.71 -4.04 -5.66
C GLY A 21 17.34 -3.27 -4.50
N PRO A 22 17.23 -3.76 -3.25
CA PRO A 22 17.83 -3.12 -2.08
C PRO A 22 19.34 -2.88 -2.19
N GLU A 23 20.05 -3.60 -3.08
CA GLU A 23 21.49 -3.51 -3.29
C GLU A 23 21.94 -2.41 -4.27
N GLN A 24 21.02 -1.83 -5.05
CA GLN A 24 21.37 -0.78 -6.01
C GLN A 24 21.26 0.59 -5.35
N GLN A 25 22.40 1.03 -4.84
CA GLN A 25 22.68 2.31 -4.20
C GLN A 25 22.72 3.47 -5.22
N GLN A 26 21.83 3.46 -6.21
CA GLN A 26 21.63 4.58 -7.13
C GLN A 26 20.66 5.56 -6.46
N ALA A 27 20.93 6.87 -6.57
CA ALA A 27 20.08 7.91 -6.00
C ALA A 27 18.63 7.68 -6.44
N ARG A 28 17.76 7.30 -5.50
CA ARG A 28 16.37 6.99 -5.83
C ARG A 28 15.69 8.31 -6.10
N LEU A 29 14.78 8.38 -7.07
CA LEU A 29 13.99 9.60 -7.28
C LEU A 29 13.25 10.03 -6.00
N HIS A 30 12.95 9.07 -5.11
CA HIS A 30 12.39 9.31 -3.78
C HIS A 30 13.32 10.06 -2.81
N ASP A 31 14.62 10.08 -3.10
CA ASP A 31 15.64 10.85 -2.37
C ASP A 31 15.75 12.30 -2.88
N GLU A 32 15.06 12.63 -3.98
CA GLU A 32 15.04 13.96 -4.62
C GLU A 32 13.62 14.58 -4.59
N PRO A 33 13.14 15.11 -3.44
CA PRO A 33 11.76 15.61 -3.28
C PRO A 33 11.34 16.63 -4.33
N THR A 34 12.25 17.51 -4.73
CA THR A 34 11.96 18.53 -5.75
C THR A 34 11.62 17.90 -7.10
N ALA A 35 12.40 16.91 -7.54
CA ALA A 35 12.19 16.22 -8.81
C ALA A 35 10.96 15.29 -8.73
N LEU A 36 10.82 14.55 -7.62
CA LEU A 36 9.70 13.65 -7.37
C LEU A 36 8.35 14.39 -7.41
N VAL A 37 8.24 15.47 -6.64
CA VAL A 37 7.00 16.26 -6.56
C VAL A 37 6.69 16.90 -7.91
N ALA A 38 7.69 17.46 -8.60
CA ALA A 38 7.48 18.04 -9.93
C ALA A 38 6.98 17.00 -10.95
N ALA A 39 7.54 15.79 -10.94
CA ALA A 39 7.09 14.70 -11.82
C ALA A 39 5.63 14.30 -11.52
N LEU A 40 5.27 14.16 -10.24
CA LEU A 40 3.92 13.81 -9.81
C LEU A 40 2.90 14.91 -10.13
N GLU A 41 3.23 16.17 -9.85
CA GLU A 41 2.35 17.31 -10.16
C GLU A 41 2.13 17.46 -11.66
N SER A 42 3.20 17.31 -12.46
CA SER A 42 3.12 17.32 -13.92
C SER A 42 2.21 16.20 -14.44
N ALA A 43 2.42 14.96 -13.97
CA ALA A 43 1.61 13.82 -14.37
C ALA A 43 0.12 13.95 -13.96
N ALA A 44 -0.15 14.65 -12.85
CA ALA A 44 -1.50 14.95 -12.40
C ALA A 44 -2.14 16.17 -13.08
N GLY A 45 -1.38 16.95 -13.86
CA GLY A 45 -1.83 18.24 -14.40
C GLY A 45 -2.08 19.29 -13.31
N TRP A 46 -1.34 19.23 -12.20
CA TRP A 46 -1.45 20.18 -11.08
C TRP A 46 -0.45 21.32 -11.21
N GLU A 47 -0.84 22.51 -10.75
CA GLU A 47 0.10 23.61 -10.54
C GLU A 47 1.12 23.25 -9.44
N ARG A 48 2.33 23.78 -9.60
CA ARG A 48 3.48 23.45 -8.77
C ARG A 48 3.36 24.02 -7.36
N GLY A 49 3.42 23.15 -6.35
CA GLY A 49 3.31 23.51 -4.94
C GLY A 49 4.64 23.46 -4.20
N VAL A 50 5.27 24.62 -3.93
CA VAL A 50 6.49 24.69 -3.08
C VAL A 50 6.24 24.09 -1.68
N ALA A 51 5.02 24.23 -1.16
CA ALA A 51 4.61 23.63 0.11
C ALA A 51 4.67 22.10 0.06
N ASP A 52 4.34 21.47 -1.06
CA ASP A 52 4.33 20.01 -1.20
C ASP A 52 5.75 19.45 -1.18
N ILE A 53 6.69 20.11 -1.87
CA ILE A 53 8.13 19.77 -1.82
C ILE A 53 8.62 19.75 -0.38
N ARG A 54 8.39 20.83 0.38
CA ARG A 54 8.84 20.94 1.77
C ARG A 54 8.19 19.87 2.68
N ARG A 55 6.94 19.48 2.40
CA ARG A 55 6.22 18.48 3.20
C ARG A 55 6.72 17.07 2.90
N VAL A 56 6.93 16.74 1.63
CA VAL A 56 7.51 15.46 1.22
C VAL A 56 8.94 15.33 1.76
N ASP A 57 9.76 16.37 1.67
CA ASP A 57 11.11 16.40 2.22
C ASP A 57 11.14 16.16 3.74
N ARG A 58 10.24 16.81 4.49
CA ARG A 58 10.07 16.55 5.94
C ARG A 58 9.69 15.11 6.23
N VAL A 59 8.78 14.52 5.46
CA VAL A 59 8.44 13.10 5.63
C VAL A 59 9.64 12.22 5.33
N ARG A 60 10.36 12.45 4.23
CA ARG A 60 11.58 11.70 3.87
C ARG A 60 12.60 11.74 5.01
N ALA A 61 12.87 12.92 5.55
CA ALA A 61 13.79 13.08 6.68
C ALA A 61 13.31 12.34 7.94
N ALA A 62 12.01 12.39 8.25
CA ALA A 62 11.44 11.73 9.43
C ALA A 62 11.47 10.19 9.37
N VAL A 63 11.58 9.61 8.16
CA VAL A 63 11.59 8.16 7.94
C VAL A 63 12.99 7.56 7.81
N ALA A 64 14.03 8.36 7.54
CA ALA A 64 15.36 7.89 7.15
C ALA A 64 15.98 6.83 8.07
N ASP A 65 15.73 6.91 9.38
CA ASP A 65 16.33 5.98 10.36
C ASP A 65 15.49 4.71 10.62
N ALA A 66 14.29 4.62 10.02
CA ALA A 66 13.32 3.58 10.37
C ALA A 66 12.57 2.98 9.17
N GLY A 67 12.86 3.44 7.95
CA GLY A 67 12.26 2.94 6.72
C GLY A 67 12.71 3.73 5.51
N ILE A 68 12.11 3.41 4.36
CA ILE A 68 12.37 4.09 3.09
C ILE A 68 11.07 4.52 2.44
N VAL A 69 11.07 5.64 1.73
CA VAL A 69 9.98 5.95 0.80
C VAL A 69 10.17 5.07 -0.44
N ALA A 70 9.36 4.02 -0.57
CA ALA A 70 9.47 3.04 -1.65
C ALA A 70 8.64 3.40 -2.88
N GLN A 71 7.55 4.14 -2.67
CA GLN A 71 6.68 4.60 -3.74
C GLN A 71 6.11 5.96 -3.39
N ALA A 72 5.84 6.76 -4.43
CA ALA A 72 5.10 8.01 -4.29
C ALA A 72 4.08 8.13 -5.42
N GLY A 73 2.90 8.66 -5.14
CA GLY A 73 1.85 8.75 -6.14
C GLY A 73 0.84 9.85 -5.90
N VAL A 74 0.03 10.10 -6.93
CA VAL A 74 -1.06 11.09 -6.94
C VAL A 74 -2.31 10.44 -7.49
N MET A 75 -3.47 10.86 -7.02
CA MET A 75 -4.75 10.27 -7.40
C MET A 75 -5.74 11.39 -7.76
N PRO A 76 -5.64 11.98 -8.98
CA PRO A 76 -6.41 13.17 -9.35
C PRO A 76 -7.93 12.93 -9.39
N GLY A 77 -8.36 11.68 -9.57
CA GLY A 77 -9.78 11.30 -9.46
C GLY A 77 -10.36 11.29 -8.03
N ARG A 78 -9.61 11.71 -7.01
CA ARG A 78 -10.10 11.81 -5.62
C ARG A 78 -10.31 13.27 -5.23
N ASN A 79 -11.25 13.49 -4.29
CA ASN A 79 -11.53 14.81 -3.72
C ASN A 79 -10.41 15.38 -2.84
N LEU A 80 -9.27 14.69 -2.71
CA LEU A 80 -8.14 15.10 -1.90
C LEU A 80 -6.91 15.28 -2.79
N ARG A 81 -6.45 16.52 -2.95
CA ARG A 81 -5.14 16.82 -3.57
C ARG A 81 -4.05 16.49 -2.57
N ALA A 82 -3.42 15.33 -2.74
CA ALA A 82 -2.34 14.86 -1.89
C ALA A 82 -1.32 14.04 -2.67
N ILE A 83 -0.08 14.09 -2.21
CA ILE A 83 0.98 13.17 -2.61
C ILE A 83 0.97 12.01 -1.63
N ARG A 84 0.63 10.83 -2.13
CA ARG A 84 0.69 9.59 -1.38
C ARG A 84 2.11 9.09 -1.30
N LEU A 85 2.59 8.81 -0.11
CA LEU A 85 3.88 8.16 0.11
C LEU A 85 3.63 6.77 0.69
N ILE A 86 4.32 5.77 0.14
CA ILE A 86 4.39 4.41 0.68
C ILE A 86 5.76 4.24 1.31
N ILE A 87 5.78 4.14 2.64
CA ILE A 87 6.99 3.97 3.44
C ILE A 87 7.10 2.49 3.78
N GLN A 88 8.23 1.84 3.47
CA GLN A 88 8.46 0.43 3.75
C GLN A 88 9.55 0.23 4.81
N GLY A 89 9.59 -0.95 5.41
CA GLY A 89 10.60 -1.34 6.40
C GLY A 89 10.32 -0.92 7.85
N VAL A 90 9.18 -0.26 8.11
CA VAL A 90 8.82 0.17 9.46
C VAL A 90 8.45 -1.04 10.30
N GLY A 91 9.28 -1.38 11.29
CA GLY A 91 8.97 -2.44 12.25
C GLY A 91 7.67 -2.14 13.01
N ASN A 92 6.81 -3.14 13.20
CA ASN A 92 5.49 -2.98 13.82
C ASN A 92 5.57 -2.32 15.21
N ALA A 93 6.60 -2.66 16.00
CA ALA A 93 6.87 -2.06 17.31
C ALA A 93 7.20 -0.56 17.25
N ASN A 94 7.69 -0.06 16.11
CA ASN A 94 8.13 1.32 15.92
C ASN A 94 7.06 2.20 15.24
N VAL A 95 5.91 1.65 14.86
CA VAL A 95 4.87 2.38 14.12
C VAL A 95 4.36 3.59 14.90
N ALA A 96 4.07 3.48 16.20
CA ALA A 96 3.64 4.64 17.00
C ALA A 96 4.69 5.76 17.01
N GLY A 97 5.96 5.42 17.20
CA GLY A 97 7.07 6.37 17.15
C GLY A 97 7.19 7.05 15.79
N MET A 98 7.02 6.28 14.71
CA MET A 98 7.02 6.80 13.35
C MET A 98 5.87 7.79 13.11
N LEU A 99 4.64 7.42 13.50
CA LEU A 99 3.46 8.29 13.35
C LEU A 99 3.61 9.60 14.14
N LYS A 100 4.22 9.55 15.32
CA LYS A 100 4.56 10.75 16.10
C LYS A 100 5.57 11.65 15.39
N ARG A 101 6.65 11.08 14.83
CA ARG A 101 7.65 11.84 14.05
C ARG A 101 7.04 12.49 12.80
N LEU A 102 6.11 11.80 12.15
CA LEU A 102 5.36 12.30 11.00
C LEU A 102 4.33 13.37 11.37
N GLN A 103 4.15 13.68 12.66
CA GLN A 103 3.08 14.55 13.16
C GLN A 103 1.71 14.12 12.63
N TRP A 104 1.47 12.81 12.55
CA TRP A 104 0.22 12.27 12.04
C TRP A 104 -0.93 12.64 12.98
N ASN A 105 -1.93 13.34 12.45
CA ASN A 105 -3.07 13.85 13.21
C ASN A 105 -4.22 12.83 13.36
N GLY A 106 -3.88 11.55 13.46
CA GLY A 106 -4.82 10.46 13.71
C GLY A 106 -4.71 9.93 15.13
N ASP A 107 -5.11 8.67 15.33
CA ASP A 107 -4.96 7.95 16.60
C ASP A 107 -3.88 6.86 16.48
N PRO A 108 -2.64 7.12 16.94
CA PRO A 108 -1.56 6.12 16.94
C PRO A 108 -1.89 4.85 17.73
N SER A 109 -2.73 4.95 18.77
CA SER A 109 -3.08 3.81 19.61
C SER A 109 -3.94 2.80 18.84
N LEU A 110 -4.86 3.27 17.99
CA LEU A 110 -5.66 2.43 17.10
C LEU A 110 -4.77 1.68 16.09
N ALA A 111 -3.75 2.34 15.53
CA ALA A 111 -2.80 1.69 14.61
C ALA A 111 -1.99 0.58 15.31
N VAL A 112 -1.50 0.86 16.53
CA VAL A 112 -0.77 -0.14 17.32
C VAL A 112 -1.66 -1.30 17.73
N SER A 113 -2.89 -1.04 18.21
CA SER A 113 -3.85 -2.08 18.54
C SER A 113 -4.14 -2.97 17.34
N ALA A 114 -4.35 -2.35 16.16
CA ALA A 114 -4.64 -3.10 14.95
C ALA A 114 -3.48 -4.02 14.52
N LEU A 115 -2.23 -3.57 14.69
CA LEU A 115 -1.06 -4.41 14.43
C LEU A 115 -0.91 -5.51 15.49
N SER A 116 -1.18 -5.19 16.76
CA SER A 116 -1.13 -6.15 17.87
C SER A 116 -2.10 -7.31 17.63
N ASP A 117 -3.34 -7.01 17.22
CA ASP A 117 -4.39 -7.98 16.90
C ASP A 117 -4.00 -8.98 15.79
N LEU A 118 -3.03 -8.61 14.94
CA LEU A 118 -2.56 -9.39 13.79
C LEU A 118 -1.14 -9.96 14.00
N THR A 119 -0.58 -9.83 15.20
CA THR A 119 0.75 -10.36 15.54
C THR A 119 0.83 -11.86 15.25
N GLY A 120 1.90 -12.29 14.60
CA GLY A 120 2.11 -13.69 14.19
C GLY A 120 1.40 -14.10 12.89
N LEU A 121 0.44 -13.31 12.40
CA LEU A 121 -0.24 -13.56 11.12
C LEU A 121 0.36 -12.78 9.94
N VAL A 122 1.19 -11.78 10.25
CA VAL A 122 1.82 -10.86 9.27
C VAL A 122 3.32 -10.70 9.56
N LYS A 123 4.09 -10.20 8.58
CA LYS A 123 5.52 -9.86 8.76
C LYS A 123 5.69 -8.86 9.92
N PRO A 124 6.85 -8.87 10.61
CA PRO A 124 7.16 -7.92 11.68
C PRO A 124 7.39 -6.48 11.16
N GLN A 125 7.42 -6.30 9.84
CA GLN A 125 7.53 -5.01 9.16
C GLN A 125 6.23 -4.71 8.41
N THR A 126 5.81 -3.45 8.47
CA THR A 126 4.60 -2.91 7.87
C THR A 126 4.95 -1.80 6.91
N GLY A 127 4.23 -1.73 5.78
CA GLY A 127 4.23 -0.55 4.93
C GLY A 127 3.27 0.51 5.48
N LEU A 128 3.67 1.78 5.51
CA LEU A 128 2.79 2.90 5.84
C LEU A 128 2.41 3.65 4.57
N SER A 129 1.12 3.79 4.32
CA SER A 129 0.57 4.59 3.23
C SER A 129 -0.06 5.84 3.80
N ILE A 130 0.58 6.99 3.57
CA ILE A 130 0.14 8.28 4.07
C ILE A 130 -0.13 9.24 2.91
N ASP A 131 -1.07 10.15 3.11
CA ASP A 131 -1.33 11.24 2.17
C ASP A 131 -0.73 12.54 2.72
N VAL A 132 0.18 13.14 1.96
CA VAL A 132 0.82 14.43 2.29
C VAL A 132 0.09 15.53 1.54
N THR A 133 -0.42 16.51 2.30
CA THR A 133 -1.10 17.70 1.77
C THR A 133 -0.31 18.95 2.11
N SER A 134 -0.73 20.08 1.55
CA SER A 134 -0.21 21.41 1.92
C SER A 134 -0.35 21.71 3.43
N GLN A 135 -1.38 21.14 4.08
CA GLN A 135 -1.66 21.30 5.51
C GLN A 135 -0.88 20.31 6.40
N GLY A 136 -0.37 19.22 5.84
CA GLY A 136 0.35 18.18 6.58
C GLY A 136 -0.05 16.78 6.19
N VAL A 137 0.32 15.81 7.03
CA VAL A 137 -0.06 14.41 6.84
C VAL A 137 -1.54 14.25 7.18
N SER A 138 -2.30 13.70 6.24
CA SER A 138 -3.72 13.39 6.41
C SER A 138 -3.95 12.44 7.59
N PRO A 139 -5.07 12.57 8.34
CA PRO A 139 -5.43 11.62 9.39
C PRO A 139 -5.76 10.22 8.86
N ARG A 140 -5.92 10.05 7.54
CA ARG A 140 -6.12 8.74 6.93
C ARG A 140 -4.80 8.00 6.76
N LEU A 141 -4.68 6.83 7.39
CA LEU A 141 -3.49 5.98 7.36
C LEU A 141 -3.80 4.63 6.69
N GLY A 142 -2.89 4.15 5.86
CA GLY A 142 -2.89 2.76 5.42
C GLY A 142 -1.75 1.97 6.06
N LEU A 143 -2.02 0.76 6.53
CA LEU A 143 -1.02 -0.21 6.97
C LEU A 143 -1.00 -1.37 5.96
N GLU A 144 0.10 -1.56 5.26
CA GLU A 144 0.30 -2.63 4.27
C GLU A 144 0.97 -3.81 4.94
N LEU A 145 0.20 -4.90 5.03
CA LEU A 145 0.50 -6.08 5.80
C LEU A 145 0.74 -7.26 4.86
N PHE A 146 1.95 -7.80 4.94
CA PHE A 146 2.41 -8.92 4.13
C PHE A 146 2.44 -10.18 4.98
N ARG A 147 2.20 -11.35 4.37
CA ARG A 147 2.37 -12.64 5.06
C ARG A 147 3.86 -12.89 5.35
N PRO A 148 4.20 -13.63 6.42
CA PRO A 148 5.59 -14.01 6.70
C PRO A 148 6.27 -14.83 5.59
N ILE A 149 5.47 -15.44 4.72
CA ILE A 149 5.90 -16.20 3.55
C ILE A 149 5.64 -15.33 2.31
N GLU A 150 6.49 -15.46 1.28
CA GLU A 150 6.30 -14.72 0.04
C GLU A 150 4.95 -15.05 -0.62
N TRP A 151 4.35 -14.04 -1.25
CA TRP A 151 2.98 -14.12 -1.76
C TRP A 151 2.81 -15.26 -2.79
N HIS A 152 3.83 -15.51 -3.62
CA HIS A 152 3.83 -16.56 -4.62
C HIS A 152 3.97 -17.98 -4.03
N GLN A 153 4.35 -18.09 -2.76
CA GLN A 153 4.46 -19.34 -2.01
C GLN A 153 3.28 -19.57 -1.06
N THR A 154 2.40 -18.57 -0.91
CA THR A 154 1.25 -18.66 -0.01
C THR A 154 0.05 -19.29 -0.73
N ASP A 155 -0.48 -20.37 -0.18
CA ASP A 155 -1.70 -21.03 -0.66
C ASP A 155 -2.96 -20.48 0.04
N ARG A 156 -4.12 -21.07 -0.28
CA ARG A 156 -5.41 -20.69 0.31
C ARG A 156 -5.43 -20.81 1.85
N ALA A 157 -4.82 -21.87 2.38
CA ALA A 157 -4.80 -22.14 3.82
C ALA A 157 -3.99 -21.09 4.58
N GLY A 158 -2.88 -20.62 3.98
CA GLY A 158 -2.07 -19.55 4.53
C GLY A 158 -2.87 -18.28 4.82
N TRP A 159 -3.72 -17.85 3.90
CA TRP A 159 -4.52 -16.63 4.05
C TRP A 159 -5.71 -16.77 5.00
N LYS A 160 -6.29 -17.96 5.12
CA LYS A 160 -7.51 -18.20 5.90
C LYS A 160 -7.42 -17.70 7.35
N LEU A 161 -6.34 -18.02 8.06
CA LEU A 161 -6.15 -17.59 9.46
C LEU A 161 -6.17 -16.06 9.62
N LEU A 162 -5.62 -15.34 8.64
CA LEU A 162 -5.69 -13.88 8.65
C LEU A 162 -7.12 -13.40 8.41
N PHE A 163 -7.84 -14.00 7.47
CA PHE A 163 -9.22 -13.60 7.17
C PHE A 163 -10.19 -13.89 8.30
N ASP A 164 -10.07 -15.05 8.94
CA ASP A 164 -10.85 -15.40 10.13
C ASP A 164 -10.66 -14.33 11.22
N ARG A 165 -9.41 -13.91 11.47
CA ARG A 165 -9.11 -12.83 12.42
C ARG A 165 -9.68 -11.48 11.98
N LEU A 166 -9.64 -11.14 10.70
CA LEU A 166 -10.22 -9.88 10.21
C LEU A 166 -11.75 -9.85 10.31
N VAL A 167 -12.41 -11.01 10.18
CA VAL A 167 -13.86 -11.17 10.40
C VAL A 167 -14.19 -11.10 11.88
N GLU A 168 -13.42 -11.76 12.74
CA GLU A 168 -13.54 -11.70 14.21
C GLU A 168 -13.45 -10.26 14.74
N LYS A 169 -12.56 -9.43 14.15
CA LYS A 169 -12.43 -8.01 14.47
C LYS A 169 -13.49 -7.11 13.83
N GLU A 170 -14.43 -7.68 13.06
CA GLU A 170 -15.45 -6.96 12.29
C GLU A 170 -14.89 -5.97 11.25
N TRP A 171 -13.63 -6.14 10.84
CA TRP A 171 -12.99 -5.28 9.82
C TRP A 171 -13.26 -5.78 8.40
N CYS A 172 -13.65 -7.04 8.25
CA CYS A 172 -14.01 -7.68 7.00
C CYS A 172 -15.38 -8.37 7.13
N LEU A 173 -16.22 -8.24 6.11
CA LEU A 173 -17.47 -9.01 6.04
C LEU A 173 -17.15 -10.49 5.73
N PRO A 174 -17.84 -11.46 6.35
CA PRO A 174 -17.61 -12.89 6.08
C PRO A 174 -17.60 -13.23 4.59
N ALA A 175 -18.62 -12.80 3.85
CA ALA A 175 -18.71 -13.05 2.40
C ALA A 175 -17.53 -12.47 1.58
N LYS A 176 -16.89 -11.39 2.05
CA LYS A 176 -15.68 -10.85 1.39
C LYS A 176 -14.43 -11.64 1.75
N ALA A 177 -14.34 -12.13 2.98
CA ALA A 177 -13.28 -13.03 3.40
C ALA A 177 -13.35 -14.35 2.62
N ASP A 178 -14.54 -14.92 2.46
CA ASP A 178 -14.76 -16.15 1.69
C ASP A 178 -14.32 -15.97 0.22
N GLY A 179 -14.77 -14.89 -0.44
CA GLY A 179 -14.36 -14.60 -1.81
C GLY A 179 -12.85 -14.37 -1.98
N LEU A 180 -12.18 -13.75 -0.99
CA LEU A 180 -10.72 -13.62 -1.00
C LEU A 180 -10.01 -14.94 -0.71
N ALA A 181 -10.59 -15.82 0.10
CA ALA A 181 -10.03 -17.15 0.39
C ALA A 181 -10.06 -18.07 -0.84
N GLU A 182 -11.01 -17.88 -1.75
CA GLU A 182 -11.14 -18.63 -2.99
C GLU A 182 -10.22 -18.13 -4.11
N TRP A 183 -9.80 -16.86 -4.06
CA TRP A 183 -8.99 -16.22 -5.10
C TRP A 183 -7.64 -16.92 -5.38
N PRO A 184 -6.82 -17.32 -4.38
CA PRO A 184 -5.56 -17.98 -4.67
C PRO A 184 -5.75 -19.28 -5.46
N GLY A 185 -5.00 -19.45 -6.55
CA GLY A 185 -5.19 -20.54 -7.49
C GLY A 185 -4.03 -20.68 -8.46
N ILE A 186 -3.98 -21.83 -9.13
CA ILE A 186 -3.03 -22.10 -10.20
C ILE A 186 -3.83 -22.68 -11.37
N GLU A 187 -3.68 -22.07 -12.53
CA GLU A 187 -4.24 -22.56 -13.79
C GLU A 187 -3.11 -22.82 -14.79
N ILE A 188 -3.27 -23.86 -15.61
CA ILE A 188 -2.30 -24.22 -16.65
C ILE A 188 -3.02 -24.06 -18.00
N PHE A 189 -2.43 -23.24 -18.86
CA PHE A 189 -2.90 -22.99 -20.21
C PHE A 189 -1.93 -23.61 -21.21
N PHE A 190 -2.50 -24.28 -22.22
CA PHE A 190 -1.75 -24.82 -23.34
C PHE A 190 -2.02 -23.95 -24.56
N GLY A 191 -0.99 -23.25 -25.04
CA GLY A 191 -1.05 -22.38 -26.21
C GLY A 191 -0.21 -22.92 -27.36
N GLN A 192 -0.32 -22.28 -28.53
CA GLN A 192 0.54 -22.58 -29.68
C GLN A 192 2.01 -22.28 -29.38
N ASP A 193 2.28 -21.25 -28.57
CA ASP A 193 3.61 -20.80 -28.17
C ASP A 193 4.08 -21.36 -26.82
N GLY A 194 3.49 -22.49 -26.39
CA GLY A 194 3.96 -23.25 -25.23
C GLY A 194 2.96 -23.35 -24.08
N VAL A 195 3.47 -23.80 -22.94
CA VAL A 195 2.68 -24.04 -21.73
C VAL A 195 2.86 -22.88 -20.76
N TYR A 196 1.76 -22.32 -20.27
CA TYR A 196 1.74 -21.21 -19.34
C TYR A 196 1.11 -21.64 -18.02
N LYS A 197 1.77 -21.29 -16.92
CA LYS A 197 1.23 -21.39 -15.58
C LYS A 197 0.82 -20.01 -15.11
N VAL A 198 -0.47 -19.81 -14.90
CA VAL A 198 -1.03 -18.60 -14.31
C VAL A 198 -1.25 -18.86 -12.82
N ARG A 199 -0.60 -18.07 -11.98
CA ARG A 199 -0.75 -18.14 -10.53
C ARG A 199 -1.50 -16.91 -10.05
N GLN A 200 -2.63 -17.11 -9.41
CA GLN A 200 -3.42 -16.08 -8.75
C GLN A 200 -3.19 -16.20 -7.25
N THR A 201 -3.05 -15.09 -6.55
CA THR A 201 -2.93 -15.06 -5.08
C THR A 201 -3.11 -13.63 -4.59
N ILE A 202 -2.86 -13.39 -3.32
CA ILE A 202 -2.97 -12.10 -2.67
C ILE A 202 -1.55 -11.62 -2.36
N ASN A 203 -1.23 -10.40 -2.78
CA ASN A 203 0.07 -9.77 -2.52
C ASN A 203 0.17 -9.29 -1.08
N HIS A 204 -0.83 -8.53 -0.63
CA HIS A 204 -0.90 -8.01 0.73
C HIS A 204 -2.33 -7.63 1.11
N ILE A 205 -2.54 -7.46 2.41
CA ILE A 205 -3.74 -6.85 2.97
C ILE A 205 -3.40 -5.44 3.43
N LYS A 206 -4.30 -4.49 3.16
CA LYS A 206 -4.17 -3.11 3.63
C LYS A 206 -5.25 -2.78 4.63
N LEU A 207 -4.86 -2.50 5.87
CA LEU A 207 -5.75 -1.83 6.80
C LEU A 207 -5.79 -0.34 6.46
N VAL A 208 -6.96 0.27 6.49
CA VAL A 208 -7.17 1.69 6.29
C VAL A 208 -7.84 2.22 7.55
N ILE A 209 -7.09 3.03 8.28
CA ILE A 209 -7.55 3.71 9.48
C ILE A 209 -7.98 5.11 9.09
N ASP A 210 -9.23 5.45 9.34
CA ASP A 210 -9.80 6.75 9.03
C ASP A 210 -10.94 7.06 9.99
N ARG A 211 -10.88 8.22 10.66
CA ARG A 211 -11.92 8.69 11.60
C ARG A 211 -12.34 7.64 12.65
N GLY A 212 -11.37 6.96 13.25
CA GLY A 212 -11.61 5.95 14.29
C GLY A 212 -12.11 4.59 13.77
N ALA A 213 -12.31 4.43 12.46
CA ALA A 213 -12.73 3.15 11.86
C ALA A 213 -11.55 2.47 11.16
N VAL A 214 -11.51 1.14 11.25
CA VAL A 214 -10.59 0.29 10.48
C VAL A 214 -11.37 -0.36 9.34
N ARG A 215 -10.84 -0.28 8.13
CA ARG A 215 -11.36 -0.96 6.94
C ARG A 215 -10.27 -1.76 6.27
N VAL A 216 -10.64 -2.83 5.58
CA VAL A 216 -9.67 -3.71 4.92
C VAL A 216 -9.78 -3.62 3.40
N LYS A 217 -8.64 -3.72 2.72
CA LYS A 217 -8.55 -4.01 1.28
C LYS A 217 -7.60 -5.17 1.04
N GLY A 218 -8.02 -6.11 0.19
CA GLY A 218 -7.12 -7.15 -0.34
C GLY A 218 -6.54 -6.71 -1.68
N TYR A 219 -5.22 -6.88 -1.85
CA TYR A 219 -4.54 -6.63 -3.11
C TYR A 219 -4.21 -7.97 -3.75
N ALA A 220 -4.96 -8.33 -4.77
CA ALA A 220 -4.72 -9.52 -5.58
C ALA A 220 -3.48 -9.33 -6.47
N ALA A 221 -2.77 -10.43 -6.72
CA ALA A 221 -1.69 -10.52 -7.69
C ALA A 221 -1.92 -11.71 -8.63
N VAL A 222 -1.43 -11.55 -9.85
CA VAL A 222 -1.37 -12.60 -10.86
C VAL A 222 0.04 -12.63 -11.42
N ASP A 223 0.60 -13.83 -11.53
CA ASP A 223 1.88 -14.11 -12.16
C ASP A 223 1.64 -15.06 -13.33
N VAL A 224 2.33 -14.84 -14.45
CA VAL A 224 2.22 -15.66 -15.65
C VAL A 224 3.61 -16.15 -16.02
N LEU A 225 3.81 -17.46 -15.92
CA LEU A 225 5.08 -18.11 -16.15
C LEU A 225 4.97 -19.03 -17.36
N ARG A 226 5.83 -18.84 -18.37
CA ARG A 226 5.99 -19.85 -19.42
C ARG A 226 6.81 -21.01 -18.86
N THR A 227 6.21 -22.20 -18.77
CA THR A 227 6.81 -23.39 -18.16
C THR A 227 7.43 -24.34 -19.18
N ALA A 228 7.05 -24.24 -20.45
CA ALA A 228 7.65 -24.96 -21.55
C ALA A 228 7.55 -24.14 -22.86
N PRO A 229 8.49 -24.31 -23.80
CA PRO A 229 8.41 -23.72 -25.13
C PRO A 229 7.15 -24.12 -25.88
#